data_AF-A0A0E2B1J0-F1
#
_entry.id   AF-A0A0E2B1J0-F1
#
_cell.length_a   1.000
_cell.length_b   1.000
_cell.length_c   1.000
_cell.angle_alpha   90.00
_cell.angle_beta   90.00
_cell.angle_gamma   90.00
#
_symmetry.space_group_name_H-M   'P 1'
#
loop_
_entity.id
_entity.type
_entity.pdbx_description
1 polymer ?
#
loop_
_entity_poly.entity_id
_entity_poly.type
_entity_poly.pdbx_seq_one_letter_code
_entity_poly.pdbx_strand_id
1 'polypeptide(L)'
;MRCLPEKESSYKDLFISLLFLSNQTNNNQVNSASINNDSTNANPANPASANNNQANAAPVNEEPANLNLANSAPANNNQANAVPANNGLMNENSLNNIPTKVNSKNVEIKVLSHNVFMLPTNLPGWGNWGHDERAKRISKSDYVKNQDVIVFEEAFDTNARNILLDNLRKEYPYQTDVVGRTKNNWDASLGNFRSYSLVNGGVVILSKWPIEEKIQYIFNDSGCGADWFANKGFVYVKINKEGKKFHVIGTHVQSQDQNCSNLGVPNRANQFNDIRNFIYSKNIPKDETVLIVGDLNVIKKSNEYFDMISRLNVNEPKYVGVPFTWDAKTNEIAAYYYENQEPVYLDYIFVSKLHAQPPVWQNLAYDPVSKQTWTASGYTSDEFSDHYPVYGFVYADSSTPTKSGHKRKYDQVSFQSAANGKFIQADPNRKNGWLKADTAIETDFTKFNLLQEGNLNPSCIKSGLVRIESYHSLNYFWNWWLGGGFGNYGYYPKFNDASNQLEIINLSTECLEDGNKIVFKDYDTYSKDHYYLTVWDKGNWNEHLYLWKDSISQREIFYLRLNSTPAKNWNTDLIYR
;
A
#
# COMPACT_ATOMS: atom_id res chain seq x y z
N MET A 1 17.62 20.60 -18.44
CA MET A 1 17.06 19.63 -17.47
C MET A 1 16.68 20.42 -16.24
N ARG A 2 15.38 20.58 -15.97
CA ARG A 2 14.89 21.30 -14.79
C ARG A 2 15.02 20.38 -13.58
N CYS A 3 15.75 20.82 -12.56
CA CYS A 3 15.80 20.18 -11.25
C CYS A 3 14.39 20.16 -10.65
N LEU A 4 13.99 18.99 -10.13
CA LEU A 4 12.79 18.81 -9.32
C LEU A 4 13.02 19.47 -7.95
N PRO A 5 11.99 20.08 -7.33
CA PRO A 5 12.14 20.79 -6.07
C PRO A 5 12.40 19.85 -4.88
N GLU A 6 13.09 20.40 -3.89
CA GLU A 6 13.49 19.74 -2.65
C GLU A 6 12.29 19.25 -1.81
N LYS A 7 12.59 18.25 -0.98
CA LYS A 7 11.71 17.63 0.01
C LYS A 7 11.11 18.68 0.96
N GLU A 8 9.88 18.39 1.38
CA GLU A 8 8.97 19.18 2.21
C GLU A 8 8.23 20.31 1.49
N SER A 9 6.99 19.99 1.09
CA SER A 9 5.80 20.88 1.06
C SER A 9 4.98 20.84 -0.25
N SER A 10 4.35 19.70 -0.56
CA SER A 10 3.25 19.68 -1.55
C SER A 10 2.08 20.61 -1.13
N TYR A 11 1.83 20.74 0.18
CA TYR A 11 0.68 21.49 0.69
C TYR A 11 0.88 23.01 0.82
N LYS A 12 2.07 23.53 1.21
CA LYS A 12 2.29 24.98 1.11
C LYS A 12 2.32 25.43 -0.34
N ASP A 13 2.78 24.60 -1.30
CA ASP A 13 2.81 25.00 -2.71
C ASP A 13 1.41 25.13 -3.30
N LEU A 14 0.46 24.28 -2.87
CA LEU A 14 -0.96 24.46 -3.18
C LEU A 14 -1.52 25.74 -2.55
N PHE A 15 -1.21 26.01 -1.27
CA PHE A 15 -1.66 27.20 -0.55
C PHE A 15 -1.07 28.51 -1.12
N ILE A 16 0.20 28.48 -1.53
CA ILE A 16 0.93 29.60 -2.13
C ILE A 16 0.45 29.82 -3.56
N SER A 17 0.27 28.76 -4.37
CA SER A 17 -0.27 28.89 -5.73
C SER A 17 -1.67 29.51 -5.74
N LEU A 18 -2.51 29.19 -4.75
CA LEU A 18 -3.85 29.76 -4.60
C LEU A 18 -3.85 31.24 -4.17
N LEU A 19 -2.89 31.67 -3.33
CA LEU A 19 -2.70 33.09 -2.99
C LEU A 19 -2.29 33.94 -4.21
N PHE A 20 -1.57 33.36 -5.17
CA PHE A 20 -1.17 34.05 -6.41
C PHE A 20 -2.26 34.06 -7.49
N LEU A 21 -3.16 33.08 -7.52
CA LEU A 21 -4.31 33.06 -8.44
C LEU A 21 -5.42 34.04 -8.01
N SER A 22 -5.55 34.37 -6.72
CA SER A 22 -6.51 35.37 -6.24
C SER A 22 -6.10 36.84 -6.48
N ASN A 23 -4.88 37.10 -6.96
CA ASN A 23 -4.36 38.46 -7.18
C ASN A 23 -4.17 38.86 -8.65
N GLN A 24 -4.65 38.06 -9.61
CA GLN A 24 -4.64 38.43 -11.04
C GLN A 24 -6.04 38.54 -11.65
N THR A 25 -6.93 39.26 -10.98
CA THR A 25 -8.05 39.95 -11.65
C THR A 25 -8.27 41.28 -10.96
N ASN A 26 -7.48 42.29 -11.34
CA ASN A 26 -7.79 43.73 -11.34
C ASN A 26 -6.49 44.55 -11.30
N ASN A 27 -6.00 44.99 -12.47
CA ASN A 27 -5.79 46.41 -12.79
C ASN A 27 -4.86 46.59 -13.98
N ASN A 28 -5.35 47.37 -14.94
CA ASN A 28 -4.59 47.94 -16.03
C ASN A 28 -3.61 49.01 -15.54
N GLN A 29 -2.52 49.12 -16.31
CA GLN A 29 -1.76 50.34 -16.65
C GLN A 29 -0.73 50.94 -15.66
N VAL A 30 0.54 50.85 -16.11
CA VAL A 30 1.53 51.94 -16.34
C VAL A 30 2.90 51.81 -15.66
N ASN A 31 3.92 51.83 -16.52
CA ASN A 31 5.34 52.25 -16.42
C ASN A 31 6.40 51.40 -15.69
N SER A 32 7.23 50.77 -16.54
CA SER A 32 8.70 50.92 -16.68
C SER A 32 9.53 51.44 -15.49
N ALA A 33 10.52 50.66 -15.06
CA ALA A 33 11.95 50.98 -15.26
C ALA A 33 12.86 49.86 -14.73
N SER A 34 13.88 49.58 -15.53
CA SER A 34 15.05 48.72 -15.34
C SER A 34 15.97 49.15 -14.19
N ILE A 35 16.54 48.20 -13.43
CA ILE A 35 17.91 48.29 -12.87
C ILE A 35 18.54 46.89 -12.83
N ASN A 36 19.64 46.73 -13.59
CA ASN A 36 20.65 45.69 -13.42
C ASN A 36 21.45 45.95 -12.13
N ASN A 37 21.89 44.89 -11.44
CA ASN A 37 23.32 44.80 -11.14
C ASN A 37 23.77 43.40 -10.72
N ASP A 38 24.96 43.10 -11.24
CA ASP A 38 25.71 41.87 -11.26
C ASP A 38 26.50 41.59 -9.97
N SER A 39 26.88 40.33 -9.84
CA SER A 39 28.10 39.81 -9.19
C SER A 39 28.26 39.87 -7.66
N THR A 40 28.44 38.72 -7.02
CA THR A 40 29.78 38.21 -6.63
C THR A 40 29.69 36.86 -5.89
N ASN A 41 30.57 35.94 -6.30
CA ASN A 41 30.89 34.69 -5.63
C ASN A 41 31.60 34.94 -4.30
N ALA A 42 31.20 34.24 -3.24
CA ALA A 42 32.09 33.81 -2.17
C ALA A 42 31.51 32.57 -1.46
N ASN A 43 32.31 31.50 -1.40
CA ASN A 43 32.11 30.31 -0.56
C ASN A 43 31.78 30.68 0.90
N PRO A 44 31.01 29.84 1.61
CA PRO A 44 31.18 29.68 3.04
C PRO A 44 31.76 28.31 3.39
N ALA A 45 32.87 28.36 4.12
CA ALA A 45 33.38 27.28 4.95
C ALA A 45 32.40 26.96 6.10
N ASN A 46 32.53 25.74 6.63
CA ASN A 46 31.95 25.24 7.88
C ASN A 46 31.89 26.28 9.02
N PRO A 47 30.86 26.15 9.87
CA PRO A 47 31.17 25.91 11.28
C PRO A 47 30.36 24.77 11.90
N ALA A 48 31.00 24.14 12.88
CA ALA A 48 30.47 23.08 13.73
C ALA A 48 29.57 23.61 14.86
N SER A 49 28.68 22.70 15.28
CA SER A 49 28.09 22.48 16.62
C SER A 49 27.48 23.65 17.40
N ALA A 50 26.16 23.53 17.64
CA ALA A 50 25.55 23.96 18.89
C ALA A 50 24.67 22.82 19.44
N ASN A 51 25.09 22.27 20.58
CA ASN A 51 24.28 21.45 21.46
C ASN A 51 23.10 22.27 22.00
N ASN A 52 21.92 21.65 22.11
CA ASN A 52 20.95 21.95 23.15
C ASN A 52 20.19 20.67 23.53
N ASN A 53 20.64 20.08 24.64
CA ASN A 53 19.92 19.06 25.40
C ASN A 53 18.97 19.75 26.39
N GLN A 54 17.72 19.31 26.44
CA GLN A 54 16.85 19.18 27.63
C GLN A 54 15.54 18.52 27.15
N ALA A 55 15.33 17.21 27.31
CA ALA A 55 15.03 16.45 28.54
C ALA A 55 13.72 16.86 29.22
N ASN A 56 12.68 16.03 29.06
CA ASN A 56 11.57 15.76 29.99
C ASN A 56 10.93 14.43 29.53
N ALA A 57 11.28 13.30 30.15
CA ALA A 57 10.73 12.73 31.38
C ALA A 57 9.50 11.84 31.11
N ALA A 58 9.76 10.53 31.03
CA ALA A 58 8.77 9.46 31.10
C ALA A 58 8.48 9.10 32.57
N PRO A 59 7.25 8.71 32.94
CA PRO A 59 7.02 8.05 34.22
C PRO A 59 7.19 6.53 34.08
N VAL A 60 8.05 6.00 34.94
CA VAL A 60 8.18 4.60 35.32
C VAL A 60 6.99 4.23 36.22
N ASN A 61 6.40 3.06 36.03
CA ASN A 61 5.64 2.38 37.09
C ASN A 61 6.10 0.93 37.19
N GLU A 62 6.48 0.58 38.41
CA GLU A 62 7.06 -0.68 38.87
C GLU A 62 6.03 -1.82 38.90
N GLU A 63 6.54 -3.04 38.69
CA GLU A 63 5.88 -4.31 39.03
C GLU A 63 5.51 -4.40 40.52
N PRO A 64 4.62 -5.35 40.86
CA PRO A 64 5.00 -6.24 41.94
C PRO A 64 4.78 -7.74 41.66
N ALA A 65 5.86 -8.48 41.90
CA ALA A 65 5.95 -9.74 42.65
C ALA A 65 4.90 -10.86 42.43
N ASN A 66 5.39 -11.87 41.69
CA ASN A 66 5.22 -13.30 41.81
C ASN A 66 4.71 -13.86 43.18
N LEU A 67 3.58 -14.59 43.15
CA LEU A 67 3.25 -15.64 44.12
C LEU A 67 2.63 -16.85 43.39
N ASN A 68 3.37 -17.96 43.45
CA ASN A 68 2.96 -19.31 43.09
C ASN A 68 1.65 -19.74 43.76
N LEU A 69 0.76 -20.44 43.04
CA LEU A 69 -0.09 -21.50 43.61
C LEU A 69 -0.64 -22.44 42.52
N ALA A 70 -0.11 -23.68 42.57
CA ALA A 70 -0.67 -24.99 42.28
C ALA A 70 -1.83 -25.19 41.27
N ASN A 71 -1.51 -26.02 40.28
CA ASN A 71 -2.41 -26.80 39.43
C ASN A 71 -3.44 -27.63 40.22
N SER A 72 -4.66 -27.72 39.69
CA SER A 72 -5.60 -28.82 39.97
C SER A 72 -6.48 -29.04 38.74
N ALA A 73 -6.27 -30.17 38.07
CA ALA A 73 -7.14 -30.71 37.03
C ALA A 73 -8.47 -31.19 37.63
N PRO A 74 -9.54 -31.31 36.83
CA PRO A 74 -10.60 -32.28 37.11
C PRO A 74 -10.58 -33.44 36.12
N ALA A 75 -10.81 -34.61 36.70
CA ALA A 75 -10.77 -35.93 36.11
C ALA A 75 -11.93 -36.21 35.15
N ASN A 76 -11.63 -37.12 34.22
CA ASN A 76 -12.55 -38.00 33.52
C ASN A 76 -13.59 -38.62 34.44
N ASN A 77 -14.84 -38.67 33.98
CA ASN A 77 -15.78 -39.72 34.36
C ASN A 77 -16.47 -40.28 33.11
N ASN A 78 -16.12 -41.53 32.80
CA ASN A 78 -16.87 -42.41 31.91
C ASN A 78 -18.20 -42.78 32.56
N GLN A 79 -19.30 -42.69 31.83
CA GLN A 79 -20.40 -43.63 32.00
C GLN A 79 -21.09 -43.89 30.66
N ALA A 80 -20.92 -45.13 30.20
CA ALA A 80 -21.67 -45.74 29.12
C ALA A 80 -23.12 -45.95 29.54
N ASN A 81 -24.08 -45.74 28.64
CA ASN A 81 -25.40 -46.35 28.74
C ASN A 81 -25.96 -46.70 27.35
N ALA A 82 -26.03 -48.03 27.17
CA ALA A 82 -26.95 -48.86 26.41
C ALA A 82 -27.90 -48.23 25.37
N VAL A 83 -27.80 -48.80 24.16
CA VAL A 83 -28.83 -48.90 23.12
C VAL A 83 -30.01 -49.75 23.62
N PRO A 84 -31.25 -49.41 23.21
CA PRO A 84 -32.21 -50.45 22.87
C PRO A 84 -32.68 -50.30 21.42
N ALA A 85 -32.54 -51.40 20.69
CA ALA A 85 -33.26 -51.64 19.44
C ALA A 85 -34.74 -51.85 19.74
N ASN A 86 -35.61 -51.31 18.89
CA ASN A 86 -36.97 -51.84 18.76
C ASN A 86 -37.44 -51.76 17.31
N ASN A 87 -37.71 -52.94 16.75
CA ASN A 87 -38.41 -53.13 15.48
C ASN A 87 -39.92 -52.92 15.71
N GLY A 88 -40.58 -52.24 14.77
CA GLY A 88 -42.03 -52.14 14.71
C GLY A 88 -42.50 -51.66 13.34
N LEU A 89 -43.20 -52.53 12.62
CA LEU A 89 -43.73 -52.41 11.26
C LEU A 89 -45.06 -51.63 11.20
N MET A 90 -45.29 -50.99 10.04
CA MET A 90 -46.56 -50.55 9.40
C MET A 90 -47.31 -49.31 9.93
N ASN A 91 -47.47 -48.28 9.07
CA ASN A 91 -48.75 -48.02 8.38
C ASN A 91 -48.63 -46.99 7.23
N GLU A 92 -49.41 -47.21 6.17
CA GLU A 92 -49.59 -46.29 5.03
C GLU A 92 -50.54 -45.11 5.33
N ASN A 93 -50.35 -44.03 4.57
CA ASN A 93 -51.29 -42.95 4.22
C ASN A 93 -51.85 -42.03 5.32
N SER A 94 -51.31 -40.80 5.37
CA SER A 94 -52.15 -39.59 5.34
C SER A 94 -51.37 -38.36 4.87
N LEU A 95 -51.87 -37.71 3.81
CA LEU A 95 -51.46 -36.41 3.29
C LEU A 95 -51.30 -35.36 4.40
N ASN A 96 -50.24 -34.56 4.32
CA ASN A 96 -50.30 -33.12 4.59
C ASN A 96 -49.06 -32.42 4.03
N ASN A 97 -49.30 -31.36 3.25
CA ASN A 97 -48.31 -30.42 2.73
C ASN A 97 -47.34 -29.98 3.84
N ILE A 98 -46.14 -30.56 3.85
CA ILE A 98 -44.99 -29.96 4.51
C ILE A 98 -44.46 -28.96 3.48
N PRO A 99 -44.42 -27.64 3.76
CA PRO A 99 -43.63 -26.74 2.96
C PRO A 99 -42.22 -27.30 3.02
N THR A 100 -41.71 -27.79 1.89
CA THR A 100 -40.28 -28.04 1.71
C THR A 100 -39.58 -26.80 2.23
N LYS A 101 -38.96 -26.94 3.40
CA LYS A 101 -38.11 -25.95 4.03
C LYS A 101 -37.15 -25.56 2.92
N VAL A 102 -37.37 -24.40 2.30
CA VAL A 102 -36.47 -23.85 1.30
C VAL A 102 -35.15 -23.87 2.02
N ASN A 103 -34.26 -24.73 1.54
CA ASN A 103 -32.91 -24.85 2.05
C ASN A 103 -32.30 -23.48 1.72
N SER A 104 -32.47 -22.51 2.63
CA SER A 104 -32.02 -21.14 2.39
C SER A 104 -30.52 -21.29 2.24
N LYS A 105 -30.03 -21.23 1.00
CA LYS A 105 -28.62 -21.10 0.75
C LYS A 105 -28.17 -19.98 1.68
N ASN A 106 -27.19 -20.22 2.54
CA ASN A 106 -26.53 -19.15 3.25
C ASN A 106 -25.86 -18.29 2.18
N VAL A 107 -26.60 -17.30 1.68
CA VAL A 107 -26.10 -16.31 0.74
C VAL A 107 -25.19 -15.40 1.56
N GLU A 108 -23.90 -15.54 1.32
CA GLU A 108 -22.81 -14.77 1.92
C GLU A 108 -22.36 -13.68 0.93
N ILE A 109 -21.57 -12.71 1.39
CA ILE A 109 -21.03 -11.63 0.56
C ILE A 109 -19.51 -11.54 0.73
N LYS A 110 -18.81 -11.33 -0.39
CA LYS A 110 -17.38 -11.03 -0.45
C LYS A 110 -17.16 -9.60 -0.91
N VAL A 111 -16.42 -8.85 -0.13
CA VAL A 111 -16.15 -7.43 -0.38
C VAL A 111 -14.66 -7.20 -0.46
N LEU A 112 -14.22 -6.35 -1.38
CA LEU A 112 -12.86 -5.82 -1.44
C LEU A 112 -12.90 -4.31 -1.21
N SER A 113 -11.99 -3.79 -0.40
CA SER A 113 -11.68 -2.37 -0.29
C SER A 113 -10.25 -2.13 -0.75
N HIS A 114 -10.02 -1.04 -1.48
CA HIS A 114 -8.67 -0.65 -1.88
C HIS A 114 -8.59 0.85 -2.15
N ASN A 115 -7.86 1.58 -1.31
CA ASN A 115 -7.38 2.91 -1.65
C ASN A 115 -6.39 2.80 -2.82
N VAL A 116 -6.77 3.33 -3.99
CA VAL A 116 -6.02 3.16 -5.25
C VAL A 116 -5.09 4.33 -5.58
N PHE A 117 -4.97 5.33 -4.70
CA PHE A 117 -4.01 6.43 -4.84
C PHE A 117 -4.05 7.11 -6.22
N MET A 118 -5.23 7.30 -6.82
CA MET A 118 -5.37 7.95 -8.14
C MET A 118 -5.57 9.45 -7.93
N LEU A 119 -4.52 10.10 -7.45
CA LEU A 119 -4.53 11.50 -7.04
C LEU A 119 -4.92 12.48 -8.17
N PRO A 120 -5.42 13.68 -7.86
CA PRO A 120 -5.78 14.66 -8.89
C PRO A 120 -4.55 15.19 -9.63
N THR A 121 -4.37 14.80 -10.89
CA THR A 121 -3.21 15.21 -11.72
C THR A 121 -3.26 16.67 -12.16
N ASN A 122 -4.42 17.31 -12.05
CA ASN A 122 -4.68 18.69 -12.47
C ASN A 122 -4.34 19.73 -11.38
N LEU A 123 -3.92 19.31 -10.19
CA LEU A 123 -3.58 20.21 -9.08
C LEU A 123 -2.06 20.35 -8.88
N PRO A 124 -1.54 21.56 -8.64
CA PRO A 124 -0.13 21.77 -8.31
C PRO A 124 0.32 20.91 -7.11
N GLY A 125 1.54 20.39 -7.16
CA GLY A 125 2.11 19.54 -6.11
C GLY A 125 1.76 18.05 -6.23
N TRP A 126 0.78 17.69 -7.07
CA TRP A 126 0.37 16.31 -7.31
C TRP A 126 0.83 15.87 -8.70
N GLY A 127 1.87 15.04 -8.73
CA GLY A 127 2.45 14.51 -9.97
C GLY A 127 1.66 13.34 -10.55
N ASN A 128 1.94 13.00 -11.81
CA ASN A 128 1.43 11.76 -12.41
C ASN A 128 2.23 10.56 -11.86
N TRP A 129 1.61 9.80 -10.95
CA TRP A 129 2.11 8.55 -10.37
C TRP A 129 1.70 7.32 -11.17
N GLY A 130 1.67 7.45 -12.51
CA GLY A 130 1.29 6.37 -13.41
C GLY A 130 -0.16 5.92 -13.26
N HIS A 131 -1.08 6.85 -12.94
CA HIS A 131 -2.46 6.50 -12.56
C HIS A 131 -3.16 5.63 -13.60
N ASP A 132 -3.04 5.98 -14.88
CA ASP A 132 -3.60 5.23 -16.00
C ASP A 132 -3.01 3.81 -16.12
N GLU A 133 -1.70 3.68 -15.95
CA GLU A 133 -1.03 2.38 -16.03
C GLU A 133 -1.39 1.50 -14.83
N ARG A 134 -1.44 2.07 -13.63
CA ARG A 134 -1.92 1.37 -12.44
C ARG A 134 -3.39 0.97 -12.58
N ALA A 135 -4.27 1.83 -13.11
CA ALA A 135 -5.66 1.48 -13.40
C ALA A 135 -5.79 0.26 -14.33
N LYS A 136 -5.00 0.21 -15.42
CA LYS A 136 -4.95 -0.96 -16.32
C LYS A 136 -4.44 -2.22 -15.62
N ARG A 137 -3.50 -2.09 -14.70
CA ARG A 137 -2.88 -3.21 -13.99
C ARG A 137 -3.78 -3.74 -12.88
N ILE A 138 -4.34 -2.86 -12.06
CA ILE A 138 -5.35 -3.17 -11.03
C ILE A 138 -6.49 -3.94 -11.68
N SER A 139 -7.09 -3.42 -12.75
CA SER A 139 -8.24 -4.05 -13.43
C SER A 139 -7.95 -5.41 -14.06
N LYS A 140 -6.68 -5.74 -14.34
CA LYS A 140 -6.27 -7.05 -14.89
C LYS A 140 -5.82 -8.05 -13.82
N SER A 141 -5.56 -7.57 -12.61
CA SER A 141 -5.02 -8.37 -11.51
C SER A 141 -6.03 -9.42 -11.05
N ASP A 142 -5.54 -10.51 -10.47
CA ASP A 142 -6.41 -11.56 -9.94
C ASP A 142 -7.03 -11.16 -8.60
N TYR A 143 -6.42 -10.21 -7.88
CA TYR A 143 -6.85 -9.80 -6.55
C TYR A 143 -8.20 -9.05 -6.56
N VAL A 144 -8.54 -8.36 -7.66
CA VAL A 144 -9.84 -7.69 -7.84
C VAL A 144 -10.93 -8.61 -8.40
N LYS A 145 -10.62 -9.87 -8.73
CA LYS A 145 -11.60 -10.82 -9.28
C LYS A 145 -12.33 -11.57 -8.16
N ASN A 146 -13.42 -12.25 -8.51
CA ASN A 146 -14.15 -13.16 -7.61
C ASN A 146 -14.75 -12.50 -6.35
N GLN A 147 -14.90 -11.17 -6.35
CA GLN A 147 -15.60 -10.42 -5.31
C GLN A 147 -17.08 -10.28 -5.67
N ASP A 148 -17.95 -10.03 -4.70
CA ASP A 148 -19.33 -9.61 -4.99
C ASP A 148 -19.41 -8.09 -5.16
N VAL A 149 -18.63 -7.38 -4.33
CA VAL A 149 -18.58 -5.92 -4.25
C VAL A 149 -17.13 -5.46 -4.14
N ILE A 150 -16.79 -4.36 -4.79
CA ILE A 150 -15.53 -3.66 -4.62
C ILE A 150 -15.83 -2.21 -4.25
N VAL A 151 -15.14 -1.70 -3.25
CA VAL A 151 -15.08 -0.27 -2.92
C VAL A 151 -13.67 0.18 -3.24
N PHE A 152 -13.56 1.23 -4.07
CA PHE A 152 -12.30 1.90 -4.31
C PHE A 152 -12.34 3.29 -3.70
N GLU A 153 -11.27 3.64 -3.01
CA GLU A 153 -11.01 4.93 -2.40
C GLU A 153 -9.89 5.66 -3.16
N GLU A 154 -9.83 6.98 -3.05
CA GLU A 154 -8.91 7.85 -3.83
C GLU A 154 -8.94 7.65 -5.35
N ALA A 155 -10.07 7.23 -5.92
CA ALA A 155 -10.30 7.23 -7.36
C ALA A 155 -10.57 8.66 -7.89
N PHE A 156 -9.70 9.63 -7.56
CA PHE A 156 -9.96 11.05 -7.83
C PHE A 156 -9.77 11.42 -9.30
N ASP A 157 -8.67 10.99 -9.91
CA ASP A 157 -8.33 11.26 -11.31
C ASP A 157 -9.40 10.71 -12.24
N THR A 158 -9.88 11.54 -13.16
CA THR A 158 -11.02 11.17 -14.01
C THR A 158 -10.64 10.15 -15.08
N ASN A 159 -9.46 10.26 -15.68
CA ASN A 159 -9.07 9.36 -16.76
C ASN A 159 -8.73 7.97 -16.22
N ALA A 160 -7.90 7.92 -15.17
CA ALA A 160 -7.52 6.67 -14.52
C ALA A 160 -8.74 5.94 -13.94
N ARG A 161 -9.65 6.67 -13.28
CA ARG A 161 -10.92 6.10 -12.79
C ARG A 161 -11.75 5.51 -13.93
N ASN A 162 -11.90 6.22 -15.05
CA ASN A 162 -12.68 5.71 -16.19
C ASN A 162 -12.05 4.40 -16.73
N ILE A 163 -10.73 4.36 -16.91
CA ILE A 163 -10.00 3.15 -17.32
C ILE A 163 -10.27 2.00 -16.36
N LEU A 164 -10.16 2.24 -15.05
CA LEU A 164 -10.38 1.23 -14.01
C LEU A 164 -11.82 0.68 -14.06
N LEU A 165 -12.81 1.58 -14.06
CA LEU A 165 -14.23 1.23 -14.04
C LEU A 165 -14.66 0.49 -15.32
N ASP A 166 -14.22 0.96 -16.49
CA ASP A 166 -14.60 0.36 -17.77
C ASP A 166 -13.98 -1.02 -17.96
N ASN A 167 -12.72 -1.23 -17.56
CA ASN A 167 -12.09 -2.54 -17.64
C ASN A 167 -12.74 -3.56 -16.69
N LEU A 168 -13.26 -3.11 -15.54
CA LEU A 168 -13.93 -3.98 -14.57
C LEU A 168 -15.42 -4.18 -14.86
N ARG A 169 -16.02 -3.40 -15.77
CA ARG A 169 -17.46 -3.41 -16.06
C ARG A 169 -18.01 -4.77 -16.50
N LYS A 170 -17.18 -5.58 -17.18
CA LYS A 170 -17.59 -6.93 -17.62
C LYS A 170 -17.88 -7.85 -16.43
N GLU A 171 -17.08 -7.77 -15.37
CA GLU A 171 -17.26 -8.59 -14.17
C GLU A 171 -18.18 -7.90 -13.15
N TYR A 172 -18.11 -6.57 -13.05
CA TYR A 172 -18.87 -5.74 -12.13
C TYR A 172 -19.70 -4.69 -12.87
N PRO A 173 -20.84 -5.07 -13.48
CA PRO A 173 -21.61 -4.20 -14.36
C PRO A 173 -22.40 -3.11 -13.62
N TYR A 174 -22.67 -3.28 -12.32
CA TYR A 174 -23.40 -2.31 -11.51
C TYR A 174 -22.40 -1.43 -10.77
N GLN A 175 -22.30 -0.17 -11.19
CA GLN A 175 -21.29 0.76 -10.68
C GLN A 175 -21.94 2.08 -10.28
N THR A 176 -21.45 2.67 -9.19
CA THR A 176 -21.82 4.04 -8.80
C THR A 176 -20.98 5.05 -9.55
N ASP A 177 -21.42 6.31 -9.53
CA ASP A 177 -20.52 7.41 -9.82
C ASP A 177 -19.54 7.61 -8.66
N VAL A 178 -18.53 8.46 -8.85
CA VAL A 178 -17.64 8.89 -7.77
C VAL A 178 -18.34 9.91 -6.89
N VAL A 179 -18.24 9.71 -5.58
CA VAL A 179 -18.87 10.57 -4.56
C VAL A 179 -18.43 12.02 -4.74
N GLY A 180 -19.36 12.98 -4.61
CA GLY A 180 -19.03 14.40 -4.56
C GLY A 180 -18.66 15.06 -5.89
N ARG A 181 -18.76 14.34 -7.03
CA ARG A 181 -18.51 14.92 -8.37
C ARG A 181 -19.73 15.63 -8.95
N THR A 182 -20.91 15.03 -8.82
CA THR A 182 -22.17 15.57 -9.34
C THR A 182 -23.34 15.03 -8.53
N LYS A 183 -24.47 15.75 -8.51
CA LYS A 183 -25.73 15.29 -7.91
C LYS A 183 -26.53 14.36 -8.83
N ASN A 184 -26.17 14.30 -10.12
CA ASN A 184 -26.88 13.49 -11.11
C ASN A 184 -26.58 12.00 -10.93
N ASN A 185 -27.49 11.14 -11.39
CA ASN A 185 -27.32 9.68 -11.38
C ASN A 185 -27.16 9.07 -9.96
N TRP A 186 -27.76 9.72 -8.97
CA TRP A 186 -27.94 9.25 -7.59
C TRP A 186 -29.42 9.28 -7.23
N ASP A 187 -29.91 8.31 -6.47
CA ASP A 187 -31.29 8.32 -5.97
C ASP A 187 -31.50 9.43 -4.93
N ALA A 188 -30.44 9.72 -4.17
CA ALA A 188 -30.35 10.92 -3.33
C ALA A 188 -28.90 11.42 -3.22
N SER A 189 -28.76 12.73 -3.07
CA SER A 189 -27.51 13.40 -2.73
C SER A 189 -27.69 14.15 -1.42
N LEU A 190 -27.06 13.66 -0.36
CA LEU A 190 -27.25 14.12 1.01
C LEU A 190 -25.99 14.80 1.57
N GLY A 191 -26.14 15.38 2.76
CA GLY A 191 -25.06 16.06 3.47
C GLY A 191 -24.66 17.38 2.81
N ASN A 192 -23.42 17.81 3.03
CA ASN A 192 -22.93 19.13 2.64
C ASN A 192 -22.24 19.12 1.27
N PHE A 193 -22.99 18.89 0.20
CA PHE A 193 -22.42 18.92 -1.15
C PHE A 193 -21.94 20.33 -1.54
N ARG A 194 -20.63 20.48 -1.83
CA ARG A 194 -20.03 21.76 -2.22
C ARG A 194 -19.76 21.80 -3.72
N SER A 195 -20.49 22.65 -4.44
CA SER A 195 -20.32 22.82 -5.89
C SER A 195 -18.98 23.46 -6.29
N TYR A 196 -18.29 24.11 -5.35
CA TYR A 196 -17.01 24.78 -5.53
C TYR A 196 -15.82 23.93 -5.06
N SER A 197 -16.04 22.69 -4.62
CA SER A 197 -14.94 21.79 -4.22
C SER A 197 -14.03 21.54 -5.43
N LEU A 198 -12.71 21.55 -5.20
CA LEU A 198 -11.72 21.35 -6.28
C LEU A 198 -11.63 19.89 -6.70
N VAL A 199 -11.89 18.97 -5.76
CA VAL A 199 -11.76 17.53 -5.97
C VAL A 199 -13.06 16.83 -5.53
N ASN A 200 -13.42 15.76 -6.24
CA ASN A 200 -14.46 14.83 -5.79
C ASN A 200 -13.98 14.07 -4.52
N GLY A 201 -14.81 13.21 -3.93
CA GLY A 201 -14.41 12.47 -2.71
C GLY A 201 -13.72 11.13 -2.96
N GLY A 202 -13.52 10.73 -4.22
CA GLY A 202 -12.67 9.57 -4.58
C GLY A 202 -13.26 8.19 -4.29
N VAL A 203 -14.47 8.09 -3.75
CA VAL A 203 -15.11 6.80 -3.43
C VAL A 203 -16.04 6.34 -4.55
N VAL A 204 -15.88 5.10 -5.01
CA VAL A 204 -16.78 4.40 -5.95
C VAL A 204 -17.09 3.00 -5.45
N ILE A 205 -18.29 2.48 -5.77
CA ILE A 205 -18.67 1.09 -5.49
C ILE A 205 -19.02 0.38 -6.80
N LEU A 206 -18.45 -0.81 -6.97
CA LEU A 206 -18.71 -1.73 -8.07
C LEU A 206 -19.33 -3.02 -7.51
N SER A 207 -20.29 -3.60 -8.22
CA SER A 207 -21.00 -4.80 -7.79
C SER A 207 -21.27 -5.74 -8.96
N LYS A 208 -21.14 -7.05 -8.70
CA LYS A 208 -21.62 -8.12 -9.61
C LYS A 208 -23.14 -8.18 -9.66
N TRP A 209 -23.77 -7.76 -8.58
CA TRP A 209 -25.18 -7.91 -8.30
C TRP A 209 -25.92 -6.58 -8.45
N PRO A 210 -27.21 -6.58 -8.84
CA PRO A 210 -27.98 -5.37 -9.01
C PRO A 210 -27.92 -4.43 -7.80
N ILE A 211 -27.60 -3.16 -8.07
CA ILE A 211 -27.74 -2.06 -7.11
C ILE A 211 -29.16 -1.51 -7.27
N GLU A 212 -29.99 -1.69 -6.23
CA GLU A 212 -31.39 -1.26 -6.22
C GLU A 212 -31.58 0.16 -5.71
N GLU A 213 -30.60 0.67 -4.96
CA GLU A 213 -30.57 2.03 -4.44
C GLU A 213 -29.11 2.48 -4.31
N LYS A 214 -28.79 3.69 -4.72
CA LYS A 214 -27.49 4.34 -4.58
C LYS A 214 -27.64 5.78 -4.10
N ILE A 215 -27.01 6.08 -2.97
CA ILE A 215 -27.04 7.40 -2.34
C ILE A 215 -25.60 7.85 -2.13
N GLN A 216 -25.32 9.12 -2.40
CA GLN A 216 -24.09 9.76 -1.92
C GLN A 216 -24.40 10.64 -0.72
N TYR A 217 -23.43 10.74 0.19
CA TYR A 217 -23.46 11.64 1.32
C TYR A 217 -22.12 12.36 1.42
N ILE A 218 -22.13 13.69 1.38
CA ILE A 218 -20.92 14.49 1.62
C ILE A 218 -20.89 14.86 3.10
N PHE A 219 -19.77 14.61 3.77
CA PHE A 219 -19.69 14.85 5.22
C PHE A 219 -20.07 16.28 5.59
N ASN A 220 -20.78 16.44 6.71
CA ASN A 220 -21.19 17.76 7.19
C ASN A 220 -19.96 18.57 7.64
N ASP A 221 -19.04 17.88 8.31
CA ASP A 221 -17.69 18.36 8.56
C ASP A 221 -16.85 18.19 7.28
N SER A 222 -16.45 19.32 6.69
CA SER A 222 -15.68 19.35 5.45
C SER A 222 -14.26 18.78 5.57
N GLY A 223 -13.84 18.40 6.77
CA GLY A 223 -12.45 18.07 7.06
C GLY A 223 -11.57 19.31 7.19
N CYS A 224 -10.28 19.06 7.26
CA CYS A 224 -9.22 20.05 7.47
C CYS A 224 -7.99 19.72 6.60
N GLY A 225 -7.05 20.66 6.53
CA GLY A 225 -5.86 20.51 5.70
C GLY A 225 -6.21 20.29 4.22
N ALA A 226 -5.56 19.32 3.61
CA ALA A 226 -5.80 18.90 2.22
C ALA A 226 -7.26 18.53 1.92
N ASP A 227 -7.86 17.77 2.85
CA ASP A 227 -9.15 17.14 2.65
C ASP A 227 -10.29 18.15 2.59
N TRP A 228 -10.07 19.37 3.13
CA TRP A 228 -11.02 20.47 3.00
C TRP A 228 -11.36 20.79 1.54
N PHE A 229 -10.46 20.55 0.59
CA PHE A 229 -10.69 20.85 -0.84
C PHE A 229 -11.45 19.73 -1.59
N ALA A 230 -11.71 18.60 -0.94
CA ALA A 230 -12.39 17.45 -1.51
C ALA A 230 -13.83 17.31 -0.98
N ASN A 231 -14.77 16.92 -1.83
CA ASN A 231 -16.10 16.48 -1.38
C ASN A 231 -16.03 15.06 -0.78
N LYS A 232 -15.20 14.85 0.26
CA LYS A 232 -15.11 13.59 0.99
C LYS A 232 -16.45 13.23 1.64
N GLY A 233 -16.71 11.94 1.74
CA GLY A 233 -18.02 11.43 2.10
C GLY A 233 -18.11 9.92 2.03
N PHE A 234 -19.33 9.43 1.86
CA PHE A 234 -19.58 8.01 1.65
C PHE A 234 -20.61 7.77 0.55
N VAL A 235 -20.53 6.59 -0.04
CA VAL A 235 -21.49 6.03 -0.97
C VAL A 235 -22.23 4.91 -0.26
N TYR A 236 -23.56 4.97 -0.24
CA TYR A 236 -24.41 3.87 0.19
C TYR A 236 -25.00 3.16 -1.03
N VAL A 237 -25.00 1.84 -1.02
CA VAL A 237 -25.73 1.01 -1.98
C VAL A 237 -26.57 -0.07 -1.29
N LYS A 238 -27.77 -0.31 -1.81
CA LYS A 238 -28.57 -1.52 -1.52
C LYS A 238 -28.37 -2.52 -2.65
N ILE A 239 -27.81 -3.69 -2.35
CA ILE A 239 -27.47 -4.72 -3.31
C ILE A 239 -28.40 -5.92 -3.14
N ASN A 240 -28.87 -6.49 -4.26
CA ASN A 240 -29.66 -7.71 -4.27
C ASN A 240 -28.86 -8.89 -4.82
N LYS A 241 -28.37 -9.74 -3.90
CA LYS A 241 -27.67 -10.98 -4.24
C LYS A 241 -28.62 -12.15 -4.08
N GLU A 242 -29.07 -12.71 -5.20
CA GLU A 242 -29.94 -13.91 -5.23
C GLU A 242 -31.20 -13.78 -4.35
N GLY A 243 -31.79 -12.58 -4.29
CA GLY A 243 -32.98 -12.30 -3.47
C GLY A 243 -32.67 -11.82 -2.05
N LYS A 244 -31.44 -11.98 -1.55
CA LYS A 244 -31.00 -11.44 -0.26
C LYS A 244 -30.43 -10.04 -0.41
N LYS A 245 -30.82 -9.13 0.48
CA LYS A 245 -30.33 -7.74 0.47
C LYS A 245 -29.09 -7.58 1.32
N PHE A 246 -28.14 -6.81 0.81
CA PHE A 246 -26.96 -6.35 1.50
C PHE A 246 -26.84 -4.85 1.34
N HIS A 247 -26.40 -4.16 2.39
CA HIS A 247 -26.17 -2.72 2.37
C HIS A 247 -24.68 -2.47 2.53
N VAL A 248 -24.11 -1.68 1.63
CA VAL A 248 -22.68 -1.35 1.66
C VAL A 248 -22.52 0.15 1.71
N ILE A 249 -21.78 0.63 2.71
CA ILE A 249 -21.36 2.01 2.84
C ILE A 249 -19.86 2.05 2.58
N GLY A 250 -19.46 2.49 1.39
CA GLY A 250 -18.07 2.75 1.03
C GLY A 250 -17.67 4.17 1.43
N THR A 251 -16.52 4.36 2.06
CA THR A 251 -16.10 5.69 2.54
C THR A 251 -14.58 5.86 2.57
N HIS A 252 -14.14 7.12 2.54
CA HIS A 252 -12.77 7.53 2.84
C HIS A 252 -12.87 8.78 3.73
N VAL A 253 -12.52 8.63 5.01
CA VAL A 253 -12.64 9.70 6.01
C VAL A 253 -11.40 10.60 6.05
N GLN A 254 -11.38 11.59 6.95
CA GLN A 254 -10.29 12.55 7.13
C GLN A 254 -8.94 11.84 7.36
N SER A 255 -7.94 12.18 6.54
CA SER A 255 -6.56 11.71 6.67
C SER A 255 -5.86 12.33 7.88
N GLN A 256 -4.76 11.71 8.31
CA GLN A 256 -3.87 12.33 9.29
C GLN A 256 -3.07 13.45 8.62
N ASP A 257 -3.32 14.69 9.03
CA ASP A 257 -2.67 15.88 8.49
C ASP A 257 -2.16 16.76 9.64
N GLN A 258 -0.89 17.18 9.57
CA GLN A 258 -0.25 18.01 10.59
C GLN A 258 -0.89 19.41 10.70
N ASN A 259 -1.58 19.87 9.66
CA ASN A 259 -2.31 21.13 9.66
C ASN A 259 -3.69 21.02 10.34
N CYS A 260 -4.08 19.82 10.76
CA CYS A 260 -5.32 19.57 11.47
C CYS A 260 -5.13 19.55 12.99
N SER A 261 -6.15 20.00 13.72
CA SER A 261 -6.21 19.79 15.17
C SER A 261 -6.18 18.30 15.49
N ASN A 262 -5.25 17.90 16.36
CA ASN A 262 -5.04 16.50 16.75
C ASN A 262 -5.02 15.55 15.54
N LEU A 263 -4.30 15.91 14.47
CA LEU A 263 -4.16 15.11 13.25
C LEU A 263 -5.51 14.69 12.60
N GLY A 264 -6.57 15.47 12.80
CA GLY A 264 -7.89 15.21 12.20
C GLY A 264 -8.79 14.23 12.99
N VAL A 265 -8.39 13.79 14.18
CA VAL A 265 -9.21 12.91 15.05
C VAL A 265 -10.63 13.45 15.28
N PRO A 266 -10.85 14.75 15.60
CA PRO A 266 -12.20 15.27 15.80
C PRO A 266 -13.06 15.23 14.53
N ASN A 267 -12.45 15.48 13.36
CA ASN A 267 -13.15 15.43 12.08
C ASN A 267 -13.59 13.99 11.76
N ARG A 268 -12.70 12.99 11.93
CA ARG A 268 -13.08 11.57 11.78
C ARG A 268 -14.23 11.19 12.72
N ALA A 269 -14.19 11.62 13.98
CA ALA A 269 -15.28 11.37 14.93
C ALA A 269 -16.63 11.95 14.45
N ASN A 270 -16.64 13.14 13.86
CA ASN A 270 -17.85 13.74 13.26
C ASN A 270 -18.33 12.96 12.04
N GLN A 271 -17.41 12.56 11.17
CA GLN A 271 -17.69 11.78 9.97
C GLN A 271 -18.24 10.39 10.30
N PHE A 272 -17.74 9.73 11.35
CA PHE A 272 -18.33 8.49 11.87
C PHE A 272 -19.73 8.70 12.43
N ASN A 273 -20.01 9.84 13.07
CA ASN A 273 -21.37 10.18 13.51
C ASN A 273 -22.31 10.36 12.30
N ASP A 274 -21.86 10.99 11.21
CA ASP A 274 -22.65 11.13 9.98
C ASP A 274 -23.03 9.75 9.40
N ILE A 275 -22.06 8.83 9.30
CA ILE A 275 -22.31 7.45 8.85
C ILE A 275 -23.33 6.74 9.75
N ARG A 276 -23.13 6.79 11.08
CA ARG A 276 -24.07 6.19 12.04
C ARG A 276 -25.48 6.77 11.88
N ASN A 277 -25.58 8.09 11.83
CA ASN A 277 -26.87 8.78 11.77
C ASN A 277 -27.61 8.47 10.46
N PHE A 278 -26.88 8.33 9.35
CA PHE A 278 -27.45 7.86 8.09
C PHE A 278 -27.99 6.42 8.20
N ILE A 279 -27.22 5.49 8.78
CA ILE A 279 -27.70 4.11 8.99
C ILE A 279 -28.99 4.11 9.82
N TYR A 280 -29.04 4.91 10.88
CA TYR A 280 -30.21 5.00 11.75
C TYR A 280 -31.43 5.59 11.05
N SER A 281 -31.25 6.64 10.23
CA SER A 281 -32.34 7.26 9.51
C SER A 281 -32.86 6.40 8.35
N LYS A 282 -32.02 5.50 7.82
CA LYS A 282 -32.39 4.64 6.68
C LYS A 282 -33.40 3.55 7.05
N ASN A 283 -33.59 3.24 8.34
CA ASN A 283 -34.51 2.20 8.83
C ASN A 283 -34.33 0.86 8.11
N ILE A 284 -33.07 0.43 7.95
CA ILE A 284 -32.73 -0.84 7.32
C ILE A 284 -33.30 -2.00 8.17
N PRO A 285 -33.95 -3.01 7.55
CA PRO A 285 -34.40 -4.19 8.27
C PRO A 285 -33.27 -4.88 9.04
N LYS A 286 -33.54 -5.28 10.29
CA LYS A 286 -32.52 -5.87 11.17
C LYS A 286 -31.99 -7.23 10.70
N ASP A 287 -32.70 -7.89 9.78
CA ASP A 287 -32.35 -9.16 9.15
C ASP A 287 -31.56 -8.99 7.83
N GLU A 288 -31.35 -7.76 7.36
CA GLU A 288 -30.46 -7.43 6.24
C GLU A 288 -29.07 -7.03 6.79
N THR A 289 -27.98 -7.44 6.12
CA THR A 289 -26.60 -7.15 6.59
C THR A 289 -26.16 -5.75 6.14
N VAL A 290 -25.54 -4.98 7.03
CA VAL A 290 -24.97 -3.65 6.75
C VAL A 290 -23.46 -3.65 6.95
N LEU A 291 -22.73 -3.29 5.91
CA LEU A 291 -21.27 -3.22 5.86
C LEU A 291 -20.81 -1.76 5.78
N ILE A 292 -19.76 -1.42 6.53
CA ILE A 292 -19.02 -0.16 6.43
C ILE A 292 -17.62 -0.49 5.97
N VAL A 293 -17.21 0.09 4.84
CA VAL A 293 -16.07 -0.33 4.04
C VAL A 293 -15.21 0.88 3.69
N GLY A 294 -13.91 0.79 3.96
CA GLY A 294 -12.93 1.65 3.31
C GLY A 294 -11.74 2.05 4.15
N ASP A 295 -11.00 3.04 3.66
CA ASP A 295 -9.93 3.69 4.41
C ASP A 295 -10.54 4.60 5.49
N LEU A 296 -10.48 4.12 6.73
CA LEU A 296 -11.01 4.83 7.89
C LEU A 296 -9.95 5.70 8.56
N ASN A 297 -8.70 5.72 8.08
CA ASN A 297 -7.60 6.56 8.59
C ASN A 297 -7.35 6.47 10.11
N VAL A 298 -7.83 5.40 10.76
CA VAL A 298 -7.67 5.14 12.19
C VAL A 298 -6.75 3.94 12.38
N ILE A 299 -5.66 4.13 13.11
CA ILE A 299 -4.67 3.08 13.37
C ILE A 299 -5.29 2.00 14.25
N LYS A 300 -5.25 0.75 13.79
CA LYS A 300 -5.78 -0.43 14.50
C LYS A 300 -5.26 -0.51 15.95
N LYS A 301 -6.15 -0.79 16.91
CA LYS A 301 -5.88 -0.87 18.36
C LYS A 301 -5.42 0.42 19.06
N SER A 302 -5.41 1.57 18.38
CA SER A 302 -5.26 2.87 19.06
C SER A 302 -6.49 3.22 19.92
N ASN A 303 -6.41 4.25 20.75
CA ASN A 303 -7.58 4.74 21.50
C ASN A 303 -8.70 5.21 20.55
N GLU A 304 -8.33 5.83 19.42
CA GLU A 304 -9.28 6.26 18.39
C GLU A 304 -9.97 5.06 17.72
N TYR A 305 -9.28 3.92 17.57
CA TYR A 305 -9.88 2.70 17.05
C TYR A 305 -11.07 2.24 17.89
N PHE A 306 -10.93 2.22 19.22
CA PHE A 306 -12.03 1.83 20.10
C PHE A 306 -13.19 2.84 20.08
N ASP A 307 -12.90 4.14 19.94
CA ASP A 307 -13.92 5.17 19.73
C ASP A 307 -14.65 4.98 18.38
N MET A 308 -13.93 4.73 17.29
CA MET A 308 -14.49 4.41 15.98
C MET A 308 -15.43 3.19 16.04
N ILE A 309 -14.99 2.08 16.65
CA ILE A 309 -15.80 0.87 16.83
C ILE A 309 -17.10 1.18 17.58
N SER A 310 -17.02 1.98 18.64
CA SER A 310 -18.17 2.42 19.44
C SER A 310 -19.12 3.32 18.65
N ARG A 311 -18.58 4.34 17.97
CA ARG A 311 -19.36 5.30 17.18
C ARG A 311 -20.07 4.66 16.01
N LEU A 312 -19.38 3.82 15.25
CA LEU A 312 -20.00 3.10 14.13
C LEU A 312 -20.90 1.95 14.59
N ASN A 313 -20.81 1.56 15.87
CA ASN A 313 -21.53 0.45 16.46
C ASN A 313 -21.33 -0.86 15.66
N VAL A 314 -20.06 -1.26 15.53
CA VAL A 314 -19.61 -2.39 14.71
C VAL A 314 -18.85 -3.43 15.53
N ASN A 315 -18.84 -4.68 15.09
CA ASN A 315 -17.98 -5.72 15.69
C ASN A 315 -16.58 -5.70 15.09
N GLU A 316 -15.56 -6.03 15.89
CA GLU A 316 -14.21 -6.28 15.38
C GLU A 316 -14.22 -7.56 14.50
N PRO A 317 -13.60 -7.53 13.32
CA PRO A 317 -13.41 -8.72 12.50
C PRO A 317 -12.26 -9.58 13.05
N LYS A 318 -12.17 -10.82 12.55
CA LYS A 318 -10.91 -11.56 12.61
C LYS A 318 -9.95 -11.01 11.57
N TYR A 319 -8.87 -10.38 12.01
CA TYR A 319 -7.81 -9.90 11.12
C TYR A 319 -6.87 -11.04 10.71
N VAL A 320 -6.56 -11.14 9.41
CA VAL A 320 -5.66 -12.14 8.80
C VAL A 320 -4.80 -11.44 7.74
N GLY A 321 -3.67 -12.03 7.35
CA GLY A 321 -2.84 -11.54 6.25
C GLY A 321 -1.62 -10.72 6.67
N VAL A 322 -1.31 -9.69 5.89
CA VAL A 322 -0.26 -8.72 6.28
C VAL A 322 -0.71 -7.87 7.47
N PRO A 323 0.22 -7.46 8.36
CA PRO A 323 -0.15 -6.79 9.60
C PRO A 323 -0.58 -5.33 9.42
N PHE A 324 -0.26 -4.73 8.26
CA PHE A 324 -0.44 -3.32 7.92
C PHE A 324 -1.09 -3.20 6.53
N THR A 325 -1.86 -2.14 6.33
CA THR A 325 -2.47 -1.81 5.04
C THR A 325 -1.80 -0.62 4.38
N TRP A 326 -1.01 0.14 5.12
CA TRP A 326 -0.11 1.15 4.60
C TRP A 326 1.27 0.94 5.25
N ASP A 327 2.29 0.63 4.45
CA ASP A 327 3.57 0.12 4.94
C ASP A 327 4.74 0.73 4.16
N ALA A 328 5.36 1.77 4.73
CA ALA A 328 6.52 2.42 4.11
C ALA A 328 7.83 1.60 4.18
N LYS A 329 7.81 0.39 4.76
CA LYS A 329 8.96 -0.52 4.82
C LYS A 329 8.91 -1.58 3.73
N THR A 330 7.73 -1.89 3.19
CA THR A 330 7.57 -2.86 2.10
C THR A 330 6.99 -2.25 0.83
N ASN A 331 6.21 -1.17 0.92
CA ASN A 331 5.58 -0.53 -0.24
C ASN A 331 6.45 0.61 -0.79
N GLU A 332 6.89 0.48 -2.04
CA GLU A 332 7.80 1.44 -2.69
C GLU A 332 7.18 2.85 -2.85
N ILE A 333 5.87 2.94 -3.12
CA ILE A 333 5.15 4.21 -3.27
C ILE A 333 5.02 4.90 -1.91
N ALA A 334 4.61 4.17 -0.86
CA ALA A 334 4.52 4.70 0.50
C ALA A 334 5.90 5.19 0.99
N ALA A 335 6.95 4.40 0.75
CA ALA A 335 8.32 4.73 1.12
C ALA A 335 8.85 5.99 0.44
N TYR A 336 8.38 6.32 -0.77
CA TYR A 336 8.88 7.46 -1.54
C TYR A 336 8.80 8.79 -0.77
N TYR A 337 7.69 9.00 -0.06
CA TYR A 337 7.45 10.21 0.74
C TYR A 337 7.62 9.98 2.24
N TYR A 338 7.41 8.75 2.70
CA TYR A 338 7.21 8.46 4.11
C TYR A 338 8.10 7.35 4.66
N GLU A 339 9.29 7.16 4.10
CA GLU A 339 10.29 6.15 4.51
C GLU A 339 10.54 6.03 6.04
N ASN A 340 10.36 7.12 6.79
CA ASN A 340 10.58 7.18 8.24
C ASN A 340 9.31 6.96 9.06
N GLN A 341 8.15 6.82 8.43
CA GLN A 341 6.90 6.52 9.13
C GLN A 341 6.81 5.04 9.45
N GLU A 342 6.18 4.74 10.58
CA GLU A 342 5.89 3.36 10.96
C GLU A 342 4.71 2.82 10.16
N PRO A 343 4.75 1.54 9.74
CA PRO A 343 3.61 0.89 9.09
C PRO A 343 2.35 0.88 9.96
N VAL A 344 1.20 1.06 9.34
CA VAL A 344 -0.10 1.14 10.02
C VAL A 344 -1.20 0.37 9.28
N TYR A 345 -2.25 0.02 10.02
CA TYR A 345 -3.45 -0.63 9.49
C TYR A 345 -4.60 0.38 9.58
N LEU A 346 -5.14 0.78 8.42
CA LEU A 346 -6.09 1.89 8.25
C LEU A 346 -7.38 1.51 7.48
N ASP A 347 -7.34 0.41 6.74
CA ASP A 347 -8.42 0.00 5.81
C ASP A 347 -9.26 -1.13 6.41
N TYR A 348 -10.58 -0.94 6.50
CA TYR A 348 -11.46 -1.84 7.24
C TYR A 348 -12.72 -2.22 6.48
N ILE A 349 -13.23 -3.41 6.79
CA ILE A 349 -14.57 -3.83 6.41
C ILE A 349 -15.30 -4.33 7.65
N PHE A 350 -16.21 -3.52 8.17
CA PHE A 350 -16.96 -3.80 9.38
C PHE A 350 -18.42 -4.19 9.12
N VAL A 351 -19.00 -4.95 10.06
CA VAL A 351 -20.43 -5.29 10.08
C VAL A 351 -21.10 -4.51 11.22
N SER A 352 -22.21 -3.82 10.90
CA SER A 352 -23.01 -3.10 11.90
C SER A 352 -23.65 -4.05 12.89
N LYS A 353 -23.53 -3.80 14.21
CA LYS A 353 -24.11 -4.63 15.29
C LYS A 353 -25.64 -4.63 15.33
N LEU A 354 -26.30 -3.63 14.74
CA LEU A 354 -27.76 -3.50 14.77
C LEU A 354 -28.48 -4.39 13.74
N HIS A 355 -27.71 -5.04 12.88
CA HIS A 355 -28.17 -5.69 11.66
C HIS A 355 -27.72 -7.15 11.63
N ALA A 356 -28.10 -7.89 10.60
CA ALA A 356 -27.82 -9.32 10.51
C ALA A 356 -26.31 -9.60 10.57
N GLN A 357 -25.91 -10.37 11.59
CA GLN A 357 -24.52 -10.78 11.79
C GLN A 357 -24.22 -12.06 11.01
N PRO A 358 -23.08 -12.13 10.30
CA PRO A 358 -22.57 -13.41 9.85
C PRO A 358 -22.06 -14.23 11.06
N PRO A 359 -21.98 -15.56 10.95
CA PRO A 359 -21.45 -16.40 12.03
C PRO A 359 -19.97 -16.11 12.34
N VAL A 360 -19.25 -15.60 11.35
CA VAL A 360 -17.87 -15.14 11.44
C VAL A 360 -17.67 -14.03 10.41
N TRP A 361 -16.76 -13.09 10.69
CA TRP A 361 -16.35 -12.07 9.72
C TRP A 361 -14.84 -11.90 9.76
N GLN A 362 -14.20 -11.97 8.60
CA GLN A 362 -12.75 -11.90 8.44
C GLN A 362 -12.37 -10.64 7.65
N ASN A 363 -11.27 -10.01 8.04
CA ASN A 363 -10.58 -8.99 7.24
C ASN A 363 -9.20 -9.54 6.88
N LEU A 364 -8.99 -9.83 5.60
CA LEU A 364 -7.70 -10.27 5.07
C LEU A 364 -7.04 -9.08 4.37
N ALA A 365 -5.99 -8.51 4.98
CA ALA A 365 -5.12 -7.57 4.29
C ALA A 365 -4.16 -8.33 3.38
N TYR A 366 -4.05 -7.93 2.12
CA TYR A 366 -3.25 -8.62 1.11
C TYR A 366 -2.36 -7.62 0.38
N ASP A 367 -1.12 -8.00 0.13
CA ASP A 367 -0.03 -7.19 -0.43
C ASP A 367 0.33 -7.63 -1.87
N PRO A 368 -0.59 -7.52 -2.85
CA PRO A 368 -0.31 -7.88 -4.23
C PRO A 368 0.63 -6.87 -4.88
N VAL A 369 1.54 -7.38 -5.72
CA VAL A 369 2.35 -6.55 -6.63
C VAL A 369 2.02 -6.86 -8.09
N SER A 370 2.25 -5.90 -8.97
CA SER A 370 2.13 -6.09 -10.40
C SER A 370 3.18 -7.08 -10.90
N LYS A 371 2.79 -7.98 -11.82
CA LYS A 371 3.74 -8.93 -12.44
C LYS A 371 4.84 -8.25 -13.25
N GLN A 372 4.65 -6.99 -13.64
CA GLN A 372 5.62 -6.19 -14.37
C GLN A 372 5.64 -4.79 -13.80
N THR A 373 6.77 -4.13 -13.84
CA THR A 373 6.87 -2.73 -13.45
C THR A 373 6.19 -1.80 -14.44
N TRP A 374 5.89 -0.61 -13.97
CA TRP A 374 5.46 0.54 -14.75
C TRP A 374 6.36 1.73 -14.42
N THR A 375 6.49 2.64 -15.38
CA THR A 375 7.31 3.85 -15.24
C THR A 375 6.47 5.06 -15.56
N ALA A 376 6.50 6.07 -14.69
CA ALA A 376 5.86 7.35 -14.91
C ALA A 376 6.70 8.47 -14.30
N SER A 377 6.90 9.55 -15.04
CA SER A 377 7.60 10.75 -14.54
C SER A 377 9.00 10.44 -13.95
N GLY A 378 9.71 9.46 -14.49
CA GLY A 378 11.03 9.01 -14.02
C GLY A 378 11.01 8.07 -12.81
N TYR A 379 9.85 7.80 -12.23
CA TYR A 379 9.65 6.81 -11.17
C TYR A 379 9.24 5.46 -11.76
N THR A 380 9.83 4.37 -11.28
CA THR A 380 9.51 2.99 -11.70
C THR A 380 9.17 2.16 -10.48
N SER A 381 8.05 1.43 -10.52
CA SER A 381 7.60 0.55 -9.44
C SER A 381 6.71 -0.56 -9.99
N ASP A 382 6.44 -1.59 -9.19
CA ASP A 382 5.40 -2.61 -9.45
C ASP A 382 4.22 -2.54 -8.47
N GLU A 383 4.20 -1.56 -7.57
CA GLU A 383 3.07 -1.34 -6.67
C GLU A 383 1.80 -0.89 -7.40
N PHE A 384 0.64 -1.29 -6.88
CA PHE A 384 -0.65 -0.84 -7.41
C PHE A 384 -1.12 0.48 -6.78
N SER A 385 -0.73 0.72 -5.53
CA SER A 385 -1.09 1.85 -4.69
C SER A 385 -0.13 1.90 -3.50
N ASP A 386 -0.10 2.99 -2.74
CA ASP A 386 0.62 3.05 -1.45
C ASP A 386 -0.13 2.31 -0.32
N HIS A 387 -1.41 2.01 -0.53
CA HIS A 387 -2.21 1.11 0.31
C HIS A 387 -2.32 -0.31 -0.28
N TYR A 388 -2.32 -1.29 0.60
CA TYR A 388 -2.68 -2.68 0.33
C TYR A 388 -4.19 -2.92 0.49
N PRO A 389 -4.83 -3.69 -0.40
CA PRO A 389 -6.25 -4.00 -0.32
C PRO A 389 -6.63 -4.87 0.89
N VAL A 390 -7.90 -4.77 1.30
CA VAL A 390 -8.51 -5.61 2.35
C VAL A 390 -9.72 -6.34 1.81
N TYR A 391 -9.77 -7.66 2.02
CA TYR A 391 -10.94 -8.49 1.75
C TYR A 391 -11.80 -8.67 3.00
N GLY A 392 -13.12 -8.60 2.83
CA GLY A 392 -14.13 -8.88 3.84
C GLY A 392 -14.99 -10.06 3.42
N PHE A 393 -15.02 -11.13 4.21
CA PHE A 393 -15.80 -12.33 3.91
C PHE A 393 -16.12 -13.15 5.16
N VAL A 394 -17.07 -14.07 5.02
CA VAL A 394 -17.44 -15.02 6.09
C VAL A 394 -16.41 -16.15 6.13
N TYR A 395 -16.35 -16.99 5.10
CA TYR A 395 -15.40 -18.11 4.99
C TYR A 395 -14.45 -17.92 3.82
N ALA A 396 -13.20 -18.35 4.01
CA ALA A 396 -12.23 -18.45 2.94
C ALA A 396 -12.62 -19.60 1.98
N ASP A 397 -12.25 -19.46 0.71
CA ASP A 397 -12.39 -20.53 -0.27
C ASP A 397 -11.17 -20.59 -1.21
N SER A 398 -11.26 -21.37 -2.28
CA SER A 398 -10.16 -21.58 -3.23
C SER A 398 -9.71 -20.30 -3.95
N SER A 399 -10.50 -19.22 -3.91
CA SER A 399 -10.15 -17.92 -4.47
C SER A 399 -9.46 -16.99 -3.47
N THR A 400 -9.48 -17.32 -2.18
CA THR A 400 -8.88 -16.49 -1.12
C THR A 400 -7.34 -16.57 -1.16
N PRO A 401 -6.61 -15.44 -1.24
CA PRO A 401 -5.16 -15.45 -1.12
C PRO A 401 -4.70 -16.00 0.23
N THR A 402 -3.74 -16.92 0.21
CA THR A 402 -3.23 -17.60 1.42
C THR A 402 -1.79 -17.24 1.76
N LYS A 403 -1.12 -16.48 0.89
CA LYS A 403 0.28 -16.08 1.04
C LYS A 403 0.48 -14.64 0.57
N SER A 404 1.54 -14.02 1.07
CA SER A 404 1.98 -12.68 0.64
C SER A 404 2.25 -12.64 -0.86
N GLY A 405 1.76 -11.58 -1.50
CA GLY A 405 2.00 -11.28 -2.91
C GLY A 405 3.36 -10.62 -3.15
N HIS A 406 3.95 -10.04 -2.11
CA HIS A 406 5.15 -9.20 -2.15
C HIS A 406 6.48 -9.96 -2.23
N LYS A 407 6.45 -11.30 -2.21
CA LYS A 407 7.66 -12.12 -2.28
C LYS A 407 7.99 -12.52 -3.72
N ARG A 408 8.87 -11.78 -4.40
CA ARG A 408 9.44 -12.18 -5.71
C ARG A 408 10.69 -13.05 -5.52
N LYS A 409 11.03 -13.83 -6.56
CA LYS A 409 12.21 -14.72 -6.57
C LYS A 409 13.52 -13.95 -6.33
N TYR A 410 13.62 -12.74 -6.86
CA TYR A 410 14.83 -11.91 -6.84
C TYR A 410 14.74 -10.73 -5.87
N ASP A 411 13.86 -10.82 -4.88
CA ASP A 411 13.86 -9.92 -3.73
C ASP A 411 14.82 -10.40 -2.65
N GLN A 412 15.45 -9.44 -1.99
CA GLN A 412 16.38 -9.67 -0.89
C GLN A 412 17.54 -10.61 -1.25
N VAL A 413 18.07 -10.51 -2.46
CA VAL A 413 19.26 -11.27 -2.87
C VAL A 413 20.52 -10.65 -2.31
N SER A 414 21.57 -11.46 -2.17
CA SER A 414 22.89 -10.99 -1.76
C SER A 414 23.95 -11.38 -2.77
N PHE A 415 25.06 -10.65 -2.78
CA PHE A 415 26.16 -10.84 -3.73
C PHE A 415 27.46 -11.07 -2.97
N GLN A 416 28.01 -12.29 -3.04
CA GLN A 416 29.24 -12.65 -2.36
C GLN A 416 30.44 -12.55 -3.31
N SER A 417 31.43 -11.72 -3.01
CA SER A 417 32.62 -11.58 -3.84
C SER A 417 33.44 -12.86 -3.86
N ALA A 418 33.85 -13.29 -5.06
CA ALA A 418 34.72 -14.45 -5.22
C ALA A 418 36.18 -14.17 -4.77
N ALA A 419 36.59 -12.89 -4.68
CA ALA A 419 37.95 -12.52 -4.31
C ALA A 419 38.23 -12.59 -2.80
N ASN A 420 37.26 -12.18 -1.96
CA ASN A 420 37.45 -12.12 -0.50
C ASN A 420 36.38 -12.89 0.29
N GLY A 421 35.37 -13.47 -0.37
CA GLY A 421 34.30 -14.25 0.27
C GLY A 421 33.26 -13.41 1.03
N LYS A 422 33.35 -12.08 0.96
CA LYS A 422 32.47 -11.14 1.68
C LYS A 422 31.30 -10.68 0.82
N PHE A 423 30.22 -10.27 1.46
CA PHE A 423 29.01 -9.77 0.79
C PHE A 423 29.10 -8.29 0.50
N ILE A 424 28.58 -7.89 -0.67
CA ILE A 424 28.31 -6.48 -0.97
C ILE A 424 27.23 -5.98 0.01
N GLN A 425 27.45 -4.81 0.61
CA GLN A 425 26.46 -4.12 1.43
C GLN A 425 26.39 -2.61 1.13
N ALA A 426 25.21 -2.05 1.37
CA ALA A 426 25.00 -0.62 1.50
C ALA A 426 25.56 -0.09 2.83
N ASP A 427 25.90 1.20 2.90
CA ASP A 427 26.40 1.84 4.12
C ASP A 427 25.28 1.89 5.18
N PRO A 428 25.45 1.23 6.35
CA PRO A 428 24.42 1.17 7.39
C PRO A 428 24.07 2.53 7.99
N ASN A 429 24.97 3.51 7.89
CA ASN A 429 24.80 4.83 8.50
C ASN A 429 24.32 5.89 7.49
N ARG A 430 24.45 5.62 6.18
CA ARG A 430 24.11 6.58 5.13
C ARG A 430 23.50 5.87 3.93
N LYS A 431 22.23 6.16 3.62
CA LYS A 431 21.52 5.55 2.48
C LYS A 431 22.21 5.76 1.13
N ASN A 432 22.97 6.86 0.99
CA ASN A 432 23.78 7.17 -0.19
C ASN A 432 25.29 7.00 0.04
N GLY A 433 25.69 6.20 1.03
CA GLY A 433 27.09 5.84 1.25
C GLY A 433 27.58 4.79 0.25
N TRP A 434 28.90 4.66 0.15
CA TRP A 434 29.55 3.76 -0.81
C TRP A 434 29.22 2.29 -0.54
N LEU A 435 29.00 1.53 -1.62
CA LEU A 435 28.87 0.08 -1.57
C LEU A 435 30.24 -0.57 -1.30
N LYS A 436 30.24 -1.59 -0.43
CA LYS A 436 31.45 -2.33 -0.06
C LYS A 436 31.21 -3.81 0.04
N ALA A 437 32.20 -4.62 -0.32
CA ALA A 437 32.23 -6.06 -0.08
C ALA A 437 33.09 -6.38 1.16
N ASP A 438 32.63 -5.98 2.35
CA ASP A 438 33.44 -5.91 3.57
C ASP A 438 32.90 -6.72 4.78
N THR A 439 31.72 -7.34 4.67
CA THR A 439 31.13 -8.22 5.71
C THR A 439 31.05 -9.70 5.31
N ALA A 440 31.28 -10.61 6.26
CA ALA A 440 31.09 -12.06 6.06
C ALA A 440 29.68 -12.55 6.45
N ILE A 441 28.86 -11.68 7.04
CA ILE A 441 27.53 -12.01 7.57
C ILE A 441 26.48 -11.27 6.73
N GLU A 442 25.44 -11.99 6.30
CA GLU A 442 24.28 -11.38 5.66
C GLU A 442 23.48 -10.57 6.67
N THR A 443 23.16 -9.33 6.30
CA THR A 443 22.32 -8.40 7.06
C THR A 443 21.27 -7.80 6.14
N ASP A 444 20.39 -6.95 6.65
CA ASP A 444 19.45 -6.24 5.76
C ASP A 444 20.14 -5.25 4.81
N PHE A 445 21.39 -4.84 5.12
CA PHE A 445 22.21 -3.99 4.25
C PHE A 445 22.92 -4.77 3.14
N THR A 446 23.04 -6.10 3.25
CA THR A 446 23.61 -6.95 2.19
C THR A 446 22.56 -7.43 1.19
N LYS A 447 21.29 -7.09 1.42
CA LYS A 447 20.15 -7.56 0.65
C LYS A 447 19.70 -6.50 -0.35
N PHE A 448 19.40 -6.94 -1.56
CA PHE A 448 18.97 -6.09 -2.66
C PHE A 448 17.78 -6.69 -3.39
N ASN A 449 16.93 -5.86 -3.98
CA ASN A 449 15.86 -6.29 -4.87
C ASN A 449 16.31 -6.10 -6.31
N LEU A 450 16.19 -7.14 -7.15
CA LEU A 450 16.53 -7.05 -8.56
C LEU A 450 15.30 -6.85 -9.42
N LEU A 451 15.41 -5.89 -10.32
CA LEU A 451 14.38 -5.57 -11.28
C LEU A 451 14.98 -5.52 -12.69
N GLN A 452 14.35 -6.22 -13.64
CA GLN A 452 14.69 -6.14 -15.05
C GLN A 452 13.53 -5.49 -15.81
N GLU A 453 13.69 -4.22 -16.18
CA GLU A 453 12.67 -3.46 -16.91
C GLU A 453 12.30 -4.14 -18.24
N GLY A 454 11.00 -4.17 -18.57
CA GLY A 454 10.51 -4.84 -19.77
C GLY A 454 10.49 -6.38 -19.72
N ASN A 455 10.96 -7.01 -18.64
CA ASN A 455 10.87 -8.46 -18.47
C ASN A 455 9.42 -8.90 -18.28
N LEU A 456 8.94 -9.75 -19.19
CA LEU A 456 7.58 -10.30 -19.12
C LEU A 456 7.44 -11.45 -18.11
N ASN A 457 8.56 -12.07 -17.69
CA ASN A 457 8.61 -13.14 -16.70
C ASN A 457 9.50 -12.74 -15.49
N PRO A 458 8.93 -12.10 -14.46
CA PRO A 458 9.68 -11.65 -13.28
C PRO A 458 10.31 -12.79 -12.48
N SER A 459 9.90 -14.04 -12.70
CA SER A 459 10.48 -15.23 -12.05
C SER A 459 11.75 -15.75 -12.75
N CYS A 460 12.16 -15.13 -13.85
CA CYS A 460 13.39 -15.45 -14.57
C CYS A 460 14.09 -14.17 -15.02
N ILE A 461 15.06 -13.69 -14.24
CA ILE A 461 15.99 -12.65 -14.68
C ILE A 461 17.13 -13.33 -15.43
N LYS A 462 17.47 -12.78 -16.60
CA LYS A 462 18.59 -13.24 -17.45
C LYS A 462 19.62 -12.13 -17.58
N SER A 463 20.77 -12.45 -18.20
CA SER A 463 21.78 -11.45 -18.53
C SER A 463 21.18 -10.26 -19.30
N GLY A 464 21.54 -9.05 -18.90
CA GLY A 464 21.08 -7.80 -19.50
C GLY A 464 20.91 -6.68 -18.46
N LEU A 465 20.24 -5.60 -18.89
CA LEU A 465 19.99 -4.43 -18.04
C LEU A 465 19.25 -4.81 -16.77
N VAL A 466 19.67 -4.22 -15.65
CA VAL A 466 19.10 -4.48 -14.32
C VAL A 466 19.11 -3.22 -13.47
N ARG A 467 18.11 -3.10 -12.61
CA ARG A 467 18.07 -2.16 -11.49
C ARG A 467 18.25 -2.95 -10.22
N ILE A 468 19.12 -2.46 -9.35
CA ILE A 468 19.45 -3.09 -8.07
C ILE A 468 19.08 -2.09 -6.99
N GLU A 469 18.01 -2.39 -6.27
CA GLU A 469 17.51 -1.56 -5.18
C GLU A 469 18.02 -2.08 -3.84
N SER A 470 18.31 -1.19 -2.91
CA SER A 470 18.60 -1.56 -1.52
C SER A 470 17.34 -2.06 -0.82
N TYR A 471 17.35 -3.27 -0.26
CA TYR A 471 16.19 -3.80 0.47
C TYR A 471 15.86 -2.95 1.71
N HIS A 472 16.87 -2.57 2.49
CA HIS A 472 16.68 -1.76 3.69
C HIS A 472 16.19 -0.32 3.37
N SER A 473 16.55 0.20 2.20
CA SER A 473 16.28 1.60 1.83
C SER A 473 15.58 1.62 0.46
N LEU A 474 14.28 1.39 0.47
CA LEU A 474 13.45 1.43 -0.74
C LEU A 474 13.63 2.74 -1.49
N ASN A 475 13.52 2.67 -2.81
CA ASN A 475 13.80 3.73 -3.78
C ASN A 475 15.28 4.16 -3.86
N TYR A 476 16.23 3.48 -3.20
CA TYR A 476 17.67 3.73 -3.39
C TYR A 476 18.32 2.66 -4.27
N PHE A 477 18.71 3.06 -5.48
CA PHE A 477 19.20 2.15 -6.51
C PHE A 477 20.70 2.29 -6.74
N TRP A 478 21.38 1.20 -7.12
CA TRP A 478 22.80 1.25 -7.46
C TRP A 478 23.05 2.23 -8.61
N ASN A 479 23.99 3.13 -8.37
CA ASN A 479 24.50 4.12 -9.30
C ASN A 479 25.97 4.39 -8.97
N TRP A 480 26.62 5.23 -9.76
CA TRP A 480 28.02 5.57 -9.57
C TRP A 480 28.27 7.07 -9.68
N TRP A 481 29.41 7.51 -9.12
CA TRP A 481 29.82 8.90 -9.21
C TRP A 481 31.26 9.05 -9.71
N LEU A 482 31.43 9.93 -10.70
CA LEU A 482 32.73 10.34 -11.21
C LEU A 482 33.45 11.21 -10.16
N GLY A 483 34.60 10.73 -9.67
CA GLY A 483 35.39 11.40 -8.62
C GLY A 483 35.24 10.78 -7.22
N GLY A 484 34.55 9.64 -7.08
CA GLY A 484 34.43 8.93 -5.81
C GLY A 484 35.79 8.49 -5.29
N GLY A 485 36.45 9.32 -4.50
CA GLY A 485 37.77 9.02 -3.90
C GLY A 485 38.98 9.39 -4.74
N PHE A 486 40.01 8.54 -4.68
CA PHE A 486 41.27 8.68 -5.45
C PHE A 486 41.14 8.19 -6.90
N GLY A 487 39.95 7.80 -7.34
CA GLY A 487 39.67 7.27 -8.68
C GLY A 487 38.26 7.61 -9.14
N ASN A 488 37.99 7.29 -10.41
CA ASN A 488 36.70 7.53 -11.04
C ASN A 488 35.73 6.35 -10.76
N TYR A 489 34.44 6.64 -10.51
CA TYR A 489 33.31 5.70 -10.53
C TYR A 489 33.11 4.75 -9.33
N GLY A 490 33.23 5.27 -8.11
CA GLY A 490 32.75 4.56 -6.92
C GLY A 490 31.23 4.34 -6.98
N TYR A 491 30.77 3.17 -6.55
CA TYR A 491 29.36 2.78 -6.57
C TYR A 491 28.66 3.05 -5.24
N TYR A 492 27.42 3.55 -5.29
CA TYR A 492 26.61 3.89 -4.13
C TYR A 492 25.11 3.81 -4.48
N PRO A 493 24.20 3.62 -3.50
CA PRO A 493 22.78 3.74 -3.75
C PRO A 493 22.36 5.21 -3.90
N LYS A 494 21.57 5.54 -4.92
CA LYS A 494 21.05 6.87 -5.19
C LYS A 494 19.53 6.85 -5.24
N PHE A 495 18.91 7.82 -4.57
CA PHE A 495 17.46 7.92 -4.47
C PHE A 495 16.83 8.16 -5.85
N ASN A 496 15.87 7.31 -6.21
CA ASN A 496 15.09 7.33 -7.44
C ASN A 496 15.91 7.48 -8.73
N ASP A 497 17.17 7.03 -8.73
CA ASP A 497 18.07 7.20 -9.86
C ASP A 497 19.02 6.00 -9.94
N ALA A 498 18.57 4.97 -10.66
CA ALA A 498 19.39 3.81 -10.98
C ALA A 498 20.35 4.13 -12.13
N SER A 499 21.48 3.43 -12.20
CA SER A 499 22.28 3.46 -13.44
C SER A 499 21.45 2.97 -14.63
N ASN A 500 21.47 3.72 -15.72
CA ASN A 500 20.71 3.42 -16.93
C ASN A 500 21.35 2.33 -17.80
N GLN A 501 22.60 1.94 -17.52
CA GLN A 501 23.38 1.00 -18.34
C GLN A 501 23.98 -0.15 -17.51
N LEU A 502 23.58 -0.27 -16.24
CA LEU A 502 23.99 -1.39 -15.40
C LEU A 502 23.39 -2.69 -15.93
N GLU A 503 24.27 -3.62 -16.29
CA GLU A 503 23.94 -4.98 -16.70
C GLU A 503 24.41 -5.97 -15.63
N ILE A 504 23.55 -6.97 -15.34
CA ILE A 504 23.96 -8.21 -14.69
C ILE A 504 24.23 -9.24 -15.79
N ILE A 505 25.37 -9.91 -15.73
CA ILE A 505 25.74 -10.96 -16.68
C ILE A 505 25.88 -12.26 -15.90
N ASN A 506 24.98 -13.20 -16.17
CA ASN A 506 25.12 -14.57 -15.73
C ASN A 506 26.22 -15.24 -16.57
N LEU A 507 27.24 -15.79 -15.91
CA LEU A 507 28.29 -16.56 -16.60
C LEU A 507 27.81 -17.97 -16.98
N SER A 508 26.56 -18.32 -16.64
CA SER A 508 25.79 -19.41 -17.23
C SER A 508 24.70 -18.89 -18.19
N THR A 509 24.10 -19.76 -19.00
CA THR A 509 23.16 -19.38 -20.08
C THR A 509 21.68 -19.33 -19.65
N GLU A 510 21.37 -19.58 -18.38
CA GLU A 510 19.99 -19.75 -17.89
C GLU A 510 19.50 -18.55 -17.07
N CYS A 511 18.28 -18.66 -16.52
CA CYS A 511 17.80 -17.73 -15.50
C CYS A 511 18.80 -17.69 -14.33
N LEU A 512 18.87 -16.55 -13.64
CA LEU A 512 19.65 -16.45 -12.42
C LEU A 512 19.13 -17.45 -11.38
N GLU A 513 20.03 -18.29 -10.88
CA GLU A 513 19.80 -19.24 -9.78
C GLU A 513 20.79 -19.02 -8.63
N ASP A 514 20.45 -19.55 -7.46
CA ASP A 514 21.35 -19.50 -6.30
C ASP A 514 22.72 -20.12 -6.60
N GLY A 515 23.78 -19.45 -6.14
CA GLY A 515 25.16 -19.87 -6.35
C GLY A 515 25.72 -19.58 -7.76
N ASN A 516 24.93 -19.02 -8.68
CA ASN A 516 25.43 -18.62 -9.99
C ASN A 516 26.57 -17.60 -9.86
N LYS A 517 27.60 -17.77 -10.71
CA LYS A 517 28.65 -16.78 -10.90
C LYS A 517 28.14 -15.70 -11.84
N ILE A 518 28.14 -14.47 -11.35
CA ILE A 518 27.71 -13.30 -12.11
C ILE A 518 28.83 -12.26 -12.14
N VAL A 519 28.76 -11.37 -13.11
CA VAL A 519 29.53 -10.12 -13.14
C VAL A 519 28.57 -8.96 -13.40
N PHE A 520 28.95 -7.76 -12.98
CA PHE A 520 28.24 -6.53 -13.33
C PHE A 520 29.06 -5.72 -14.31
N LYS A 521 28.38 -5.14 -15.29
CA LYS A 521 28.98 -4.29 -16.33
C LYS A 521 28.19 -3.00 -16.42
N ASP A 522 28.86 -1.87 -16.60
CA ASP A 522 28.19 -0.58 -16.79
C ASP A 522 29.00 0.32 -17.74
N TYR A 523 28.40 1.40 -18.20
CA TYR A 523 28.97 2.33 -19.18
C TYR A 523 29.71 3.50 -18.51
N ASP A 524 31.01 3.59 -18.75
CA ASP A 524 31.83 4.74 -18.40
C ASP A 524 31.57 5.88 -19.39
N THR A 525 31.01 6.98 -18.91
CA THR A 525 30.68 8.14 -19.75
C THR A 525 31.88 9.00 -20.14
N TYR A 526 32.99 8.92 -19.43
CA TYR A 526 34.23 9.66 -19.74
C TYR A 526 35.02 8.93 -20.83
N SER A 527 35.30 7.64 -20.64
CA SER A 527 36.01 6.85 -21.63
C SER A 527 35.13 6.44 -22.82
N LYS A 528 33.81 6.49 -22.66
CA LYS A 528 32.80 6.03 -23.62
C LYS A 528 32.90 4.53 -23.93
N ASP A 529 33.16 3.72 -22.92
CA ASP A 529 33.26 2.27 -23.03
C ASP A 529 32.64 1.57 -21.82
N HIS A 530 32.46 0.26 -21.88
CA HIS A 530 31.91 -0.51 -20.77
C HIS A 530 33.02 -1.15 -19.93
N TYR A 531 32.83 -1.10 -18.62
CA TYR A 531 33.73 -1.73 -17.66
C TYR A 531 32.95 -2.65 -16.72
N TYR A 532 33.66 -3.56 -16.09
CA TYR A 532 33.16 -4.42 -15.04
C TYR A 532 33.34 -3.76 -13.67
N LEU A 533 32.40 -4.04 -12.79
CA LEU A 533 32.49 -3.66 -11.39
C LEU A 533 33.51 -4.56 -10.69
N THR A 534 34.47 -3.95 -10.00
CA THR A 534 35.53 -4.63 -9.24
C THR A 534 35.38 -4.33 -7.75
N VAL A 535 35.68 -5.32 -6.92
CA VAL A 535 36.00 -5.08 -5.50
C VAL A 535 37.43 -4.53 -5.40
N TRP A 536 37.56 -3.27 -5.00
CA TRP A 536 38.84 -2.56 -4.94
C TRP A 536 39.77 -3.14 -3.88
N ASP A 537 41.08 -3.09 -4.11
CA ASP A 537 42.06 -3.80 -3.27
C ASP A 537 43.23 -2.97 -2.76
N LYS A 538 43.12 -1.64 -2.84
CA LYS A 538 44.21 -0.73 -2.48
C LYS A 538 43.77 0.41 -1.59
N GLY A 539 44.63 0.72 -0.62
CA GLY A 539 44.55 1.92 0.21
C GLY A 539 43.25 2.03 1.00
N ASN A 540 42.85 3.27 1.32
CA ASN A 540 41.67 3.57 2.12
C ASN A 540 40.34 3.18 1.44
N TRP A 541 40.37 2.82 0.16
CA TRP A 541 39.22 2.39 -0.63
C TRP A 541 39.15 0.87 -0.78
N ASN A 542 39.97 0.12 -0.06
CA ASN A 542 39.89 -1.33 -0.02
C ASN A 542 38.43 -1.78 0.22
N GLU A 543 38.02 -2.82 -0.50
CA GLU A 543 36.69 -3.46 -0.46
C GLU A 543 35.53 -2.64 -1.04
N HIS A 544 35.76 -1.40 -1.50
CA HIS A 544 34.71 -0.61 -2.16
C HIS A 544 34.45 -1.13 -3.58
N LEU A 545 33.22 -0.94 -4.06
CA LEU A 545 32.82 -1.32 -5.40
C LEU A 545 33.08 -0.17 -6.40
N TYR A 546 33.79 -0.46 -7.49
CA TYR A 546 34.16 0.51 -8.53
C TYR A 546 33.91 -0.01 -9.93
N LEU A 547 33.48 0.86 -10.85
CA LEU A 547 33.52 0.59 -12.29
C LEU A 547 34.92 0.91 -12.83
N TRP A 548 35.70 -0.11 -13.17
CA TRP A 548 37.12 0.12 -13.51
C TRP A 548 37.80 -0.89 -14.42
N LYS A 549 37.30 -2.13 -14.53
CA LYS A 549 38.04 -3.22 -15.20
C LYS A 549 37.51 -3.51 -16.59
N ASP A 550 38.40 -3.64 -17.56
CA ASP A 550 38.08 -4.03 -18.95
C ASP A 550 38.00 -5.56 -19.13
N SER A 551 38.33 -6.32 -18.09
CA SER A 551 38.46 -7.77 -18.09
C SER A 551 37.96 -8.37 -16.78
N ILE A 552 37.57 -9.66 -16.82
CA ILE A 552 36.99 -10.37 -15.67
C ILE A 552 38.10 -11.17 -14.96
N SER A 553 38.25 -10.94 -13.65
CA SER A 553 39.05 -11.75 -12.72
C SER A 553 38.20 -12.16 -11.50
N GLN A 554 38.82 -12.77 -10.47
CA GLN A 554 38.11 -13.11 -9.23
C GLN A 554 37.47 -11.90 -8.54
N ARG A 555 37.97 -10.67 -8.77
CA ARG A 555 37.45 -9.45 -8.15
C ARG A 555 36.18 -8.89 -8.80
N GLU A 556 35.89 -9.30 -10.03
CA GLU A 556 34.70 -8.90 -10.79
C GLU A 556 33.60 -9.97 -10.72
N ILE A 557 33.91 -11.16 -10.19
CA ILE A 557 32.97 -12.27 -10.04
C ILE A 557 32.30 -12.22 -8.67
N PHE A 558 30.97 -12.35 -8.68
CA PHE A 558 30.14 -12.48 -7.48
C PHE A 558 29.31 -13.76 -7.56
N TYR A 559 29.10 -14.43 -6.42
CA TYR A 559 28.12 -15.49 -6.28
C TYR A 559 26.79 -14.87 -5.86
N LEU A 560 25.74 -15.08 -6.66
CA LEU A 560 24.39 -14.69 -6.30
C LEU A 560 23.85 -15.59 -5.20
N ARG A 561 23.29 -15.02 -4.14
CA ARG A 561 22.53 -15.72 -3.10
C ARG A 561 21.07 -15.30 -3.16
N LEU A 562 20.18 -16.27 -3.41
CA LEU A 562 18.74 -16.03 -3.43
C LEU A 562 18.18 -16.16 -2.02
N ASN A 563 17.19 -15.32 -1.68
CA ASN A 563 16.49 -15.45 -0.41
C ASN A 563 15.53 -16.65 -0.44
N SER A 564 15.91 -17.71 0.26
CA SER A 564 15.15 -18.97 0.41
C SER A 564 14.00 -18.91 1.41
N THR A 565 13.82 -17.77 2.11
CA THR A 565 12.71 -17.58 3.05
C THR A 565 11.38 -17.68 2.30
N PRO A 566 10.47 -18.60 2.70
CA PRO A 566 9.18 -18.73 2.05
C PRO A 566 8.34 -17.46 2.26
N ALA A 567 7.45 -17.18 1.32
CA ALA A 567 6.46 -16.12 1.48
C ALA A 567 5.65 -16.34 2.77
N LYS A 568 5.32 -15.25 3.47
CA LYS A 568 4.42 -15.29 4.64
C LYS A 568 3.14 -16.04 4.23
N ASN A 569 2.76 -17.03 5.01
CA ASN A 569 1.61 -17.90 4.75
C ASN A 569 0.66 -17.83 5.93
N TRP A 570 -0.59 -17.50 5.67
CA TRP A 570 -1.66 -17.35 6.66
C TRP A 570 -2.82 -18.31 6.39
N ASN A 571 -2.57 -19.37 5.61
CA ASN A 571 -3.57 -20.41 5.33
C ASN A 571 -4.19 -20.98 6.61
N THR A 572 -3.40 -21.18 7.66
CA THR A 572 -3.87 -21.74 8.93
C THR A 572 -4.62 -20.71 9.78
N ASP A 573 -4.46 -19.42 9.49
CA ASP A 573 -5.10 -18.32 10.21
C ASP A 573 -6.51 -18.02 9.64
N LEU A 574 -6.78 -18.47 8.41
CA LEU A 574 -8.09 -18.35 7.77
C LEU A 574 -9.11 -19.34 8.35
N ILE A 575 -10.38 -18.90 8.39
CA ILE A 575 -11.51 -19.75 8.73
C ILE A 575 -12.18 -20.20 7.42
N TYR A 576 -12.24 -21.51 7.22
CA TYR A 576 -12.91 -22.17 6.11
C TYR A 576 -14.27 -22.72 6.54
N ARG A 577 -15.09 -23.11 5.57
CA ARG A 577 -16.35 -23.81 5.82
C ARG A 577 -16.12 -25.28 6.15
#